data_AF-A0A422ZJX2-F1
#
_entry.id   AF-A0A422ZJX2-F1
#
_cell.length_a   1.000
_cell.length_b   1.000
_cell.length_c   1.000
_cell.angle_alpha   90.00
_cell.angle_beta   90.00
_cell.angle_gamma   90.00
#
_symmetry.space_group_name_H-M   'P 1'
#
loop_
_entity.id
_entity.type
_entity.pdbx_description
1 polymer ?
#
loop_
_entity_poly.entity_id
_entity_poly.type
_entity_poly.pdbx_seq_one_letter_code
_entity_poly.pdbx_strand_id
1 'polypeptide(L)'
;MNIETVNELIASLESAGELSIREQKFLKLAKAYQQLAAENVAMKQIIDSVTNLDNEPQYHDEGMGCGLEDRGITDRYDACRYGWDEAMERIYGDVIPCAEEMDFSATDRIVAGIKADGVDEFAAKLRIPGDDQFFDALAKGVALAADAFAKQLREGAK
;
A
#
# COMPACT_ATOMS: atom_id res chain seq x y z
N MET A 1 -13.07 33.71 -37.67
CA MET A 1 -13.68 32.43 -37.25
C MET A 1 -15.13 32.47 -37.70
N ASN A 2 -15.60 31.50 -38.49
CA ASN A 2 -16.98 31.46 -38.99
C ASN A 2 -17.85 30.54 -38.11
N ILE A 3 -19.17 30.63 -38.23
CA ILE A 3 -20.11 29.85 -37.41
C ILE A 3 -19.92 28.33 -37.60
N GLU A 4 -19.53 27.88 -38.79
CA GLU A 4 -19.26 26.46 -39.07
C GLU A 4 -18.03 25.96 -38.30
N THR A 5 -16.95 26.75 -38.23
CA THR A 5 -15.75 26.38 -37.45
C THR A 5 -16.04 26.30 -35.96
N VAL A 6 -16.94 27.13 -35.45
CA VAL A 6 -17.38 27.06 -34.04
C VAL A 6 -18.21 25.80 -33.78
N ASN A 7 -19.12 25.46 -34.69
CA ASN A 7 -19.98 24.29 -34.55
C ASN A 7 -19.19 22.98 -34.67
N GLU A 8 -18.18 22.92 -35.53
CA GLU A 8 -17.26 21.77 -35.63
C GLU A 8 -16.42 21.59 -34.36
N LEU A 9 -15.97 22.70 -33.75
CA LEU A 9 -15.22 22.67 -32.49
C LEU A 9 -16.11 22.19 -31.33
N ILE A 10 -17.35 22.67 -31.25
CA ILE A 10 -18.34 22.24 -30.26
C ILE A 10 -18.62 20.74 -30.41
N ALA A 11 -18.88 20.27 -31.63
CA ALA A 11 -19.08 18.84 -31.89
C ALA A 11 -17.83 17.99 -31.57
N SER A 12 -16.63 18.50 -31.85
CA SER A 12 -15.38 17.82 -31.49
C SER A 12 -15.21 17.71 -29.97
N LEU A 13 -15.55 18.76 -29.22
CA LEU A 13 -15.44 18.77 -27.76
C LEU A 13 -16.54 17.94 -27.08
N GLU A 14 -17.76 17.93 -27.63
CA GLU A 14 -18.87 17.11 -27.15
C GLU A 14 -18.70 15.62 -27.50
N SER A 15 -18.10 15.31 -28.66
CA SER A 15 -17.75 13.94 -29.07
C SER A 15 -16.49 13.39 -28.38
N ALA A 16 -15.66 14.27 -27.81
CA ALA A 16 -14.38 13.87 -27.24
C ALA A 16 -14.54 12.91 -26.07
N GLY A 17 -15.63 12.98 -25.28
CA GLY A 17 -15.87 12.06 -24.16
C GLY A 17 -14.73 12.00 -23.13
N GLU A 18 -13.77 12.92 -23.20
CA GLU A 18 -12.59 12.93 -22.35
C GLU A 18 -12.99 13.52 -20.98
N LEU A 19 -12.76 12.73 -19.94
CA LEU A 19 -12.95 13.17 -18.57
C LEU A 19 -12.22 14.49 -18.34
N SER A 20 -12.91 15.46 -17.74
CA SER A 20 -12.30 16.69 -17.29
C SER A 20 -11.12 16.41 -16.35
N ILE A 21 -10.20 17.36 -16.22
CA ILE A 21 -9.05 17.26 -15.30
C ILE A 21 -9.52 16.89 -13.89
N ARG A 22 -10.67 17.43 -13.46
CA ARG A 22 -11.27 17.13 -12.15
C ARG A 22 -11.72 15.68 -12.06
N GLU A 23 -12.44 15.18 -13.06
CA GLU A 23 -12.92 13.79 -13.06
C GLU A 23 -11.77 12.79 -13.20
N GLN A 24 -10.71 13.12 -13.95
CA GLN A 24 -9.50 12.29 -14.00
C GLN A 24 -8.83 12.20 -12.62
N LYS A 25 -8.73 13.31 -11.88
CA LYS A 25 -8.21 13.30 -10.50
C LYS A 25 -9.08 12.44 -9.58
N PHE A 26 -10.40 12.57 -9.67
CA PHE A 26 -11.31 11.73 -8.88
C PHE A 26 -11.19 10.26 -9.23
N LEU A 27 -11.05 9.91 -10.51
CA LEU A 27 -10.91 8.52 -10.93
C LEU A 27 -9.59 7.92 -10.42
N LYS A 28 -8.48 8.67 -10.47
CA LYS A 28 -7.20 8.24 -9.90
C LYS A 28 -7.31 8.01 -8.39
N LEU A 29 -7.95 8.94 -7.67
CA LEU A 29 -8.18 8.83 -6.23
C LEU A 29 -9.08 7.64 -5.89
N ALA A 30 -10.16 7.42 -6.64
CA ALA A 30 -11.07 6.30 -6.45
C ALA A 30 -10.36 4.95 -6.63
N LYS A 31 -9.47 4.83 -7.62
CA LYS A 31 -8.64 3.64 -7.82
C LYS A 31 -7.69 3.39 -6.65
N ALA A 32 -7.04 4.44 -6.13
CA ALA A 32 -6.18 4.34 -4.96
C ALA A 32 -6.96 3.88 -3.72
N TYR A 33 -8.16 4.42 -3.49
CA TYR A 33 -9.01 3.97 -2.39
C TYR A 33 -9.48 2.53 -2.55
N GLN A 34 -9.81 2.08 -3.76
CA GLN A 34 -10.19 0.69 -4.01
C GLN A 34 -9.04 -0.27 -3.70
N GLN A 35 -7.81 0.09 -4.08
CA GLN A 35 -6.61 -0.68 -3.77
C GLN A 35 -6.35 -0.75 -2.27
N LEU A 36 -6.39 0.40 -1.58
CA LEU A 36 -6.24 0.46 -0.12
C LEU A 36 -7.32 -0.35 0.61
N ALA A 37 -8.56 -0.31 0.12
CA ALA A 37 -9.66 -1.10 0.68
C ALA A 37 -9.40 -2.61 0.54
N ALA A 38 -8.83 -3.05 -0.59
CA ALA A 38 -8.47 -4.45 -0.79
C ALA A 38 -7.41 -4.92 0.21
N GLU A 39 -6.36 -4.13 0.45
CA GLU A 39 -5.34 -4.44 1.47
C GLU A 39 -5.92 -4.45 2.88
N ASN A 40 -6.80 -3.49 3.20
CA ASN A 40 -7.49 -3.47 4.50
C ASN A 40 -8.38 -4.70 4.71
N VAL A 41 -8.98 -5.26 3.65
CA VAL A 41 -9.73 -6.53 3.74
C VAL A 41 -8.80 -7.69 4.08
N ALA A 42 -7.63 -7.78 3.43
CA ALA A 42 -6.63 -8.81 3.72
C ALA A 42 -6.11 -8.69 5.17
N MET A 43 -5.82 -7.47 5.63
CA MET A 43 -5.45 -7.23 7.04
C MET A 43 -6.55 -7.66 8.00
N LYS A 44 -7.81 -7.32 7.69
CA LYS A 44 -8.95 -7.69 8.53
C LYS A 44 -9.11 -9.21 8.63
N GLN A 45 -8.94 -9.94 7.53
CA GLN A 45 -9.02 -11.41 7.54
C GLN A 45 -7.99 -12.04 8.49
N ILE A 46 -6.79 -11.47 8.59
CA ILE A 46 -5.77 -11.95 9.52
C ILE A 46 -6.11 -11.60 10.95
N ILE A 47 -6.58 -10.37 11.21
CA ILE A 47 -7.06 -9.99 12.54
C ILE A 47 -8.19 -10.93 12.98
N ASP A 48 -9.14 -11.22 12.09
CA ASP A 48 -10.23 -12.16 12.35
C ASP A 48 -9.69 -13.57 12.63
N SER A 49 -8.66 -14.03 11.91
CA SER A 49 -8.00 -15.34 12.18
C SER A 49 -7.31 -15.40 13.55
N VAL A 50 -6.54 -14.36 13.91
CA VAL A 50 -5.76 -14.31 15.16
C VAL A 50 -6.66 -14.11 16.38
N THR A 51 -7.77 -13.39 16.22
CA THR A 51 -8.71 -13.12 17.31
C THR A 51 -9.80 -14.19 17.46
N ASN A 52 -9.88 -15.15 16.53
CA ASN A 52 -10.82 -16.26 16.62
C ASN A 52 -10.32 -17.30 17.63
N LEU A 53 -11.03 -17.40 18.76
CA LEU A 53 -10.75 -18.37 19.82
C LEU A 53 -10.85 -19.83 19.34
N ASP A 54 -11.62 -20.10 18.27
CA ASP A 54 -11.71 -21.44 17.68
C ASP A 54 -10.39 -21.88 17.02
N ASN A 55 -9.51 -20.92 16.71
CA ASN A 55 -8.17 -21.19 16.16
C ASN A 55 -7.12 -21.42 17.26
N GLU A 56 -7.48 -21.29 18.55
CA GLU A 56 -6.56 -21.61 19.64
C GLU A 56 -6.27 -23.13 19.65
N PRO A 57 -4.99 -23.53 19.86
CA PRO A 57 -4.63 -24.93 20.07
C PRO A 57 -5.47 -25.53 21.19
N GLN A 58 -6.29 -26.52 20.84
CA GLN A 58 -7.13 -27.20 21.82
C GLN A 58 -6.26 -27.98 22.80
N TYR A 59 -6.46 -27.70 24.10
CA TYR A 59 -5.75 -28.37 25.18
C TYR A 59 -6.38 -29.76 25.41
N HIS A 60 -5.74 -30.82 24.91
CA HIS A 60 -6.18 -32.21 25.14
C HIS A 60 -5.34 -32.83 26.28
N ASP A 61 -5.89 -32.76 27.49
CA ASP A 61 -5.27 -33.24 28.73
C ASP A 61 -4.72 -34.68 28.66
N GLU A 62 -5.42 -35.58 27.97
CA GLU A 62 -4.98 -36.98 27.79
C GLU A 62 -3.73 -37.12 26.88
N GLY A 63 -3.47 -36.17 25.99
CA GLY A 63 -2.34 -36.19 25.05
C GLY A 63 -1.13 -35.35 25.49
N MET A 64 -1.32 -34.42 26.43
CA MET A 64 -0.34 -33.41 26.86
C MET A 64 0.95 -33.95 27.49
N GLY A 65 0.99 -35.23 27.86
CA GLY A 65 2.18 -35.89 28.37
C GLY A 65 2.77 -36.95 27.44
N CYS A 66 2.08 -37.30 26.35
CA CYS A 66 2.46 -38.44 25.54
C CYS A 66 3.77 -38.17 24.77
N GLY A 67 4.80 -38.96 25.06
CA GLY A 67 6.11 -38.87 24.40
C GLY A 67 7.05 -37.80 24.95
N LEU A 68 6.71 -37.16 26.09
CA LEU A 68 7.64 -36.25 26.80
C LEU A 68 8.81 -37.03 27.40
N GLU A 69 8.54 -38.18 28.03
CA GLU A 69 9.61 -39.00 28.61
C GLU A 69 10.52 -39.61 27.53
N ASP A 70 9.95 -39.95 26.37
CA ASP A 70 10.72 -40.42 25.19
C ASP A 70 11.66 -39.34 24.63
N ARG A 71 11.34 -38.06 24.88
CA ARG A 71 12.17 -36.89 24.56
C ARG A 71 13.08 -36.46 25.71
N GLY A 72 13.09 -37.20 26.82
CA GLY A 72 13.89 -36.88 28.00
C GLY A 72 13.37 -35.70 28.83
N ILE A 73 12.13 -35.27 28.59
CA ILE A 73 11.49 -34.18 29.33
C ILE A 73 10.73 -34.79 30.51
N THR A 74 11.26 -34.59 31.71
CA THR A 74 10.64 -35.09 32.95
C THR A 74 10.32 -33.98 33.96
N ASP A 75 10.87 -32.79 33.76
CA ASP A 75 10.55 -31.62 34.61
C ASP A 75 9.24 -30.97 34.19
N ARG A 76 8.49 -30.47 35.18
CA ARG A 76 7.18 -29.85 34.98
C ARG A 76 7.26 -28.55 34.19
N TYR A 77 8.30 -27.75 34.40
CA TYR A 77 8.43 -26.48 33.69
C TYR A 77 8.86 -26.72 32.24
N ASP A 78 9.74 -27.68 32.01
CA ASP A 78 10.15 -28.09 30.66
C ASP A 78 8.99 -28.70 29.86
N ALA A 79 8.15 -29.53 30.49
CA ALA A 79 6.93 -30.07 29.89
C ALA A 79 5.94 -28.96 29.48
N CYS A 80 5.73 -27.98 30.37
CA CYS A 80 4.87 -26.83 30.10
C CYS A 80 5.43 -25.96 28.96
N ARG A 81 6.74 -25.71 28.97
CA ARG A 81 7.43 -24.95 27.93
C ARG A 81 7.36 -25.64 26.57
N TYR A 82 7.54 -26.96 26.53
CA TYR A 82 7.41 -27.75 25.30
C TYR A 82 6.00 -27.68 24.71
N GLY A 83 4.97 -27.89 25.54
CA GLY A 83 3.58 -27.78 25.09
C GLY A 83 3.24 -26.37 24.58
N TRP A 84 3.78 -25.33 25.21
CA TRP A 84 3.63 -23.95 24.74
C TRP A 84 4.34 -23.70 23.40
N ASP A 85 5.57 -24.16 23.25
CA ASP A 85 6.37 -23.98 22.04
C ASP A 85 5.72 -24.69 20.84
N GLU A 86 5.26 -25.93 20.99
CA GLU A 86 4.55 -26.70 19.94
C GLU A 86 3.20 -26.06 19.57
N ALA A 87 2.45 -25.59 20.56
CA ALA A 87 1.19 -24.88 20.34
C ALA A 87 1.42 -23.56 19.57
N MET A 88 2.48 -22.82 19.91
CA MET A 88 2.86 -21.58 19.23
C MET A 88 3.39 -21.83 17.82
N GLU A 89 4.20 -22.86 17.60
CA GLU A 89 4.67 -23.25 16.27
C GLU A 89 3.50 -23.51 15.33
N ARG A 90 2.46 -24.19 15.82
CA ARG A 90 1.21 -24.37 15.07
C ARG A 90 0.47 -23.06 14.80
N ILE A 91 0.33 -22.16 15.78
CA ILE A 91 -0.32 -20.85 15.56
C ILE A 91 0.43 -20.07 14.48
N TYR A 92 1.75 -19.99 14.57
CA TYR A 92 2.58 -19.23 13.63
C TYR A 92 2.69 -19.89 12.24
N GLY A 93 2.48 -21.21 12.13
CA GLY A 93 2.48 -21.93 10.86
C GLY A 93 1.13 -22.00 10.16
N ASP A 94 0.05 -22.29 10.90
CA ASP A 94 -1.26 -22.63 10.34
C ASP A 94 -2.30 -21.50 10.45
N VAL A 95 -2.26 -20.71 11.53
CA VAL A 95 -3.32 -19.74 11.87
C VAL A 95 -2.96 -18.33 11.42
N ILE A 96 -1.70 -17.96 11.58
CA ILE A 96 -1.13 -16.70 11.14
C ILE A 96 -0.27 -17.01 9.93
N PRO A 97 -0.83 -17.05 8.70
CA PRO A 97 0.00 -17.21 7.50
C PRO A 97 1.07 -16.12 7.56
N CYS A 98 2.33 -16.55 7.52
CA CYS A 98 3.51 -15.73 7.76
C CYS A 98 3.30 -14.33 7.17
N ALA A 99 3.34 -13.30 8.01
CA ALA A 99 3.16 -11.90 7.60
C ALA A 99 4.08 -11.47 6.43
N GLU A 100 5.12 -12.24 6.14
CA GLU A 100 6.03 -12.10 5.00
C GLU A 100 5.40 -12.45 3.63
N GLU A 101 4.31 -13.24 3.59
CA GLU A 101 3.58 -13.57 2.35
C GLU A 101 2.51 -12.53 2.00
N MET A 102 2.27 -11.55 2.87
CA MET A 102 1.30 -10.49 2.62
C MET A 102 1.87 -9.43 1.68
N ASP A 103 1.15 -9.19 0.59
CA ASP A 103 1.46 -8.11 -0.34
C ASP A 103 0.79 -6.80 0.09
N PHE A 104 1.59 -5.83 0.52
CA PHE A 104 1.18 -4.45 0.83
C PHE A 104 1.70 -3.44 -0.20
N SER A 105 2.03 -3.91 -1.41
CA SER A 105 2.58 -3.08 -2.50
C SER A 105 1.63 -1.96 -2.94
N ALA A 106 0.33 -2.08 -2.72
CA ALA A 106 -0.61 -1.02 -3.06
C ALA A 106 -0.45 0.17 -2.10
N THR A 107 -0.30 -0.05 -0.80
CA THR A 107 0.04 1.01 0.16
C THR A 107 1.38 1.65 -0.20
N ASP A 108 2.41 0.87 -0.51
CA ASP A 108 3.71 1.41 -0.91
C ASP A 108 3.63 2.28 -2.17
N ARG A 109 2.90 1.81 -3.20
CA ARG A 109 2.64 2.59 -4.42
C ARG A 109 1.83 3.85 -4.15
N ILE A 110 0.85 3.81 -3.25
CA ILE A 110 0.06 4.98 -2.86
C ILE A 110 0.95 6.01 -2.15
N VAL A 111 1.77 5.59 -1.20
CA VAL A 111 2.69 6.49 -0.47
C VAL A 111 3.71 7.10 -1.43
N ALA A 112 4.27 6.31 -2.34
CA ALA A 112 5.18 6.81 -3.37
C ALA A 112 4.50 7.81 -4.31
N GLY A 113 3.25 7.55 -4.69
CA GLY A 113 2.41 8.47 -5.45
C GLY A 113 2.21 9.81 -4.73
N ILE A 114 1.85 9.78 -3.44
CA ILE A 114 1.67 10.98 -2.60
C ILE A 114 2.98 11.77 -2.48
N LYS A 115 4.11 11.08 -2.27
CA LYS A 115 5.43 11.72 -2.22
C LYS A 115 5.76 12.39 -3.56
N ALA A 116 5.48 11.72 -4.68
CA ALA A 116 5.68 12.27 -6.01
C ALA A 116 4.78 13.48 -6.30
N ASP A 117 3.51 13.43 -5.88
CA ASP A 117 2.57 14.55 -6.02
C ASP A 117 3.06 15.79 -5.26
N GLY A 118 3.60 15.61 -4.04
CA GLY A 118 4.20 16.71 -3.28
C GLY A 118 5.44 17.32 -3.96
N VAL A 119 6.27 16.49 -4.62
CA VAL A 119 7.42 16.95 -5.41
C VAL A 119 6.97 17.71 -6.65
N ASP A 120 5.91 17.26 -7.32
CA ASP A 120 5.32 17.96 -8.48
C ASP A 120 4.77 19.32 -8.08
N GLU A 121 4.10 19.43 -6.92
CA GLU A 121 3.64 20.72 -6.39
C GLU A 121 4.80 21.66 -6.09
N PHE A 122 5.89 21.16 -5.51
CA PHE A 122 7.11 21.93 -5.29
C PHE A 122 7.72 22.42 -6.61
N ALA A 123 7.83 21.55 -7.61
CA ALA A 123 8.34 21.90 -8.93
C ALA A 123 7.47 22.97 -9.61
N ALA A 124 6.14 22.88 -9.47
CA ALA A 124 5.21 23.89 -9.96
C ALA A 124 5.42 25.25 -9.27
N LYS A 125 5.71 25.28 -7.98
CA LYS A 125 6.03 26.52 -7.24
C LYS A 125 7.31 27.18 -7.73
N LEU A 126 8.34 26.40 -8.04
CA LEU A 126 9.61 26.90 -8.57
C LEU A 126 9.49 27.51 -9.97
N ARG A 127 8.43 27.18 -10.72
CA ARG A 127 8.19 27.71 -12.07
C ARG A 127 7.44 29.04 -12.06
N ILE A 128 7.05 29.54 -10.90
CA ILE A 128 6.45 30.87 -10.76
C ILE A 128 7.57 31.92 -10.95
N PRO A 129 7.51 32.77 -11.99
CA PRO A 129 8.56 33.74 -12.27
C PRO A 129 8.64 34.81 -11.17
N GLY A 130 9.85 35.20 -10.80
CA GLY A 130 10.13 36.35 -9.94
C GLY A 130 10.61 37.57 -10.74
N ASP A 131 11.22 38.53 -10.04
CA ASP A 131 11.72 39.77 -10.66
C ASP A 131 13.12 39.62 -11.29
N ASP A 132 13.79 38.48 -11.06
CA ASP A 132 15.16 38.24 -11.49
C ASP A 132 15.27 37.00 -12.38
N GLN A 133 15.63 37.23 -13.64
CA GLN A 133 15.74 36.20 -14.68
C GLN A 133 16.83 35.15 -14.37
N PHE A 134 17.88 35.52 -13.63
CA PHE A 134 18.93 34.58 -13.24
C PHE A 134 18.39 33.56 -12.22
N PHE A 135 17.66 34.04 -11.21
CA PHE A 135 17.03 33.16 -10.21
C PHE A 135 15.91 32.30 -10.83
N ASP A 136 15.16 32.84 -11.78
CA ASP A 136 14.17 32.07 -12.54
C ASP A 136 14.80 30.92 -13.34
N ALA A 137 15.96 31.16 -13.96
CA ALA A 137 16.68 30.13 -14.70
C ALA A 137 17.19 29.02 -13.76
N LEU A 138 17.70 29.39 -12.58
CA LEU A 138 18.10 28.43 -11.55
C LEU A 138 16.91 27.61 -11.04
N ALA A 139 15.78 28.27 -10.73
CA ALA A 139 14.58 27.63 -10.24
C ALA A 139 13.99 26.64 -11.26
N LYS A 140 14.02 26.98 -12.55
CA LYS A 140 13.65 26.04 -13.64
C LYS A 140 14.54 24.81 -13.67
N GLY A 141 15.84 24.95 -13.48
CA GLY A 141 16.77 23.81 -13.38
C GLY A 141 16.42 22.87 -12.24
N VAL A 142 16.11 23.42 -11.05
CA VAL A 142 15.68 22.66 -9.88
C VAL A 142 14.32 21.98 -10.12
N ALA A 143 13.38 22.68 -10.77
CA ALA A 143 12.07 22.15 -11.09
C ALA A 143 12.13 20.95 -12.06
N LEU A 144 13.08 20.93 -12.99
CA LEU A 144 13.29 19.79 -13.89
C LEU A 144 13.86 18.58 -13.14
N ALA A 145 14.79 18.81 -12.21
CA ALA A 145 15.32 17.74 -11.35
C ALA A 145 14.23 17.16 -10.43
N ALA A 146 13.35 18.03 -9.91
CA ALA A 146 12.20 17.62 -9.12
C ALA A 146 11.23 16.74 -9.92
N ASP A 147 10.87 17.12 -11.15
CA ASP A 147 10.01 16.29 -12.02
C ASP A 147 10.63 14.89 -12.26
N ALA A 148 11.95 14.83 -12.50
CA ALA A 148 12.66 13.56 -12.70
C ALA A 148 12.61 12.69 -11.43
N PHE A 149 12.77 13.30 -10.25
CA PHE A 149 12.68 12.61 -8.97
C PHE A 149 11.25 12.11 -8.69
N ALA A 150 10.23 12.93 -8.96
CA ALA A 150 8.82 12.52 -8.82
C ALA A 150 8.49 11.32 -9.72
N LYS A 151 9.03 11.29 -10.94
CA LYS A 151 8.90 10.14 -11.85
C LYS A 151 9.57 8.89 -11.27
N GLN A 152 10.80 9.00 -10.76
CA GLN A 152 11.52 7.89 -10.13
C GLN A 152 10.75 7.30 -8.93
N LEU A 153 10.13 8.15 -8.11
CA LEU A 153 9.31 7.69 -6.98
C LEU A 153 8.13 6.83 -7.45
N ARG A 154 7.45 7.22 -8.53
CA ARG A 154 6.30 6.47 -9.08
C ARG A 154 6.71 5.15 -9.73
N GLU A 155 7.88 5.11 -10.37
CA GLU A 155 8.39 3.91 -11.06
C GLU A 155 9.11 2.94 -10.12
N GLY A 156 9.66 3.43 -9.01
CA GLY A 156 10.44 2.64 -8.05
C GLY A 156 9.61 1.91 -6.99
N ALA A 157 8.33 2.25 -6.83
CA ALA A 157 7.44 1.55 -5.92
C ALA A 157 6.99 0.22 -6.55
N LYS A 158 7.41 -0.90 -5.95
CA LYS A 158 6.95 -2.24 -6.31
C LYS A 158 5.66 -2.56 -5.59
#